data_AF-A0A061QZW6-F1
#
_entry.id   AF-A0A061QZW6-F1
#
_cell.length_a   1.000
_cell.length_b   1.000
_cell.length_c   1.000
_cell.angle_alpha   90.00
_cell.angle_beta   90.00
_cell.angle_gamma   90.00
#
_symmetry.space_group_name_H-M   'P 1'
#
loop_
_entity.id
_entity.type
_entity.pdbx_description
1 polymer ?
#
loop_
_entity_poly.entity_id
_entity_poly.type
_entity_poly.pdbx_seq_one_letter_code
_entity_poly.pdbx_strand_id
1 'polypeptide(L)'
;LENRSLTLMDETRRALRDFRRAADQAVDNCVRSTSVFVRDAVLEASGLAVRCGAKTSEVWEDGKQFAKNLDAQLFAKLKDGVNVALSNPNESFAAGAAVILLGFPGSRSFLYNAIFRRFRSEESIFRSGQRRADSIKAALETAAGEAAGLSQEKATALQQVKDGMAKLRSASGRLQALGSTVSAAEREAEELIQELRRLSGPDALRLRMEVAEFKAGLGKQRRGIEKDYNHLLRRAMV
;
A
#
# COMPACT_ATOMS: atom_id res chain seq x y z
N LEU A 1 9.93 -23.00 -32.97
CA LEU A 1 8.97 -22.97 -31.83
C LEU A 1 9.66 -22.72 -30.49
N GLU A 2 10.90 -23.18 -30.30
CA GLU A 2 11.71 -23.02 -29.07
C GLU A 2 12.11 -21.56 -28.75
N ASN A 3 12.33 -20.73 -29.78
CA ASN A 3 12.67 -19.31 -29.57
C ASN A 3 11.49 -18.46 -29.04
N ARG A 4 10.24 -18.88 -29.27
CA ARG A 4 9.04 -18.15 -28.83
C ARG A 4 8.64 -18.45 -27.38
N SER A 5 9.01 -19.63 -26.85
CA SER A 5 8.74 -19.99 -25.45
C SER A 5 9.75 -19.38 -24.49
N LEU A 6 11.00 -19.20 -24.92
CA LEU A 6 12.03 -18.48 -24.15
C LEU A 6 11.70 -16.99 -24.01
N THR A 7 11.21 -16.35 -25.09
CA THR A 7 10.80 -14.94 -25.04
C THR A 7 9.58 -14.72 -24.14
N LEU A 8 8.60 -15.64 -24.14
CA LEU A 8 7.43 -15.55 -23.25
C LEU A 8 7.78 -15.77 -21.76
N MET A 9 8.75 -16.65 -21.46
CA MET A 9 9.25 -16.81 -20.09
C MET A 9 10.05 -15.60 -19.61
N ASP A 10 10.80 -14.93 -20.49
CA ASP A 10 11.50 -13.70 -20.14
C ASP A 10 10.56 -12.50 -20.01
N GLU A 11 9.50 -12.42 -20.82
CA GLU A 11 8.45 -11.40 -20.70
C GLU A 11 7.65 -11.57 -19.40
N THR A 12 7.26 -12.79 -19.06
CA THR A 12 6.55 -13.06 -17.79
C THR A 12 7.43 -12.78 -16.57
N ARG A 13 8.74 -13.07 -16.63
CA ARG A 13 9.71 -12.67 -15.59
C ARG A 13 9.94 -11.16 -15.51
N ARG A 14 9.85 -10.43 -16.61
CA ARG A 14 9.91 -8.96 -16.60
C ARG A 14 8.64 -8.38 -15.99
N ALA A 15 7.47 -8.82 -16.44
CA ALA A 15 6.17 -8.40 -15.90
C ALA A 15 6.04 -8.67 -14.39
N LEU A 16 6.53 -9.82 -13.90
CA LEU A 16 6.56 -10.14 -12.47
C LEU A 16 7.51 -9.22 -11.67
N ARG A 17 8.66 -8.82 -12.25
CA ARG A 17 9.59 -7.88 -11.61
C ARG A 17 9.04 -6.47 -11.58
N ASP A 18 8.34 -6.05 -12.64
CA ASP A 18 7.74 -4.73 -12.73
C ASP A 18 6.52 -4.61 -11.82
N PHE A 19 5.70 -5.66 -11.72
CA PHE A 19 4.61 -5.74 -10.74
C PHE A 19 5.12 -5.70 -9.30
N ARG A 20 6.20 -6.43 -8.99
CA ARG A 20 6.84 -6.38 -7.67
C ARG A 20 7.37 -4.99 -7.33
N ARG A 21 8.03 -4.32 -8.29
CA ARG A 21 8.52 -2.94 -8.10
C ARG A 21 7.38 -1.93 -7.92
N ALA A 22 6.29 -2.07 -8.66
CA ALA A 22 5.11 -1.22 -8.51
C ALA A 22 4.41 -1.44 -7.15
N ALA A 23 4.36 -2.70 -6.68
CA ALA A 23 3.85 -3.03 -5.35
C ALA A 23 4.73 -2.45 -4.23
N ASP A 24 6.06 -2.58 -4.34
CA ASP A 24 7.00 -2.01 -3.38
C ASP A 24 6.88 -0.46 -3.31
N GLN A 25 6.72 0.20 -4.46
CA GLN A 25 6.52 1.66 -4.53
C GLN A 25 5.18 2.12 -3.97
N ALA A 26 4.11 1.35 -4.18
CA ALA A 26 2.78 1.64 -3.62
C ALA A 26 2.78 1.49 -2.09
N VAL A 27 3.47 0.46 -1.58
CA VAL A 27 3.65 0.23 -0.15
C VAL A 27 4.48 1.36 0.48
N ASP A 28 5.59 1.77 -0.13
CA ASP A 28 6.43 2.86 0.37
C ASP A 28 5.69 4.21 0.41
N ASN A 29 4.83 4.49 -0.58
CA ASN A 29 4.01 5.71 -0.61
C ASN A 29 2.90 5.69 0.45
N CYS A 30 2.31 4.53 0.73
CA CYS A 30 1.30 4.36 1.78
C CYS A 30 1.90 4.44 3.20
N VAL A 31 3.08 3.85 3.39
CA VAL A 31 3.87 3.90 4.64
C VAL A 31 4.31 5.33 4.97
N ARG A 32 4.60 6.15 3.97
CA ARG A 32 4.92 7.58 4.16
C ARG A 32 3.70 8.46 4.46
N SER A 33 2.51 8.03 4.06
CA SER A 33 1.28 8.83 4.14
C SER A 33 0.43 8.58 5.40
N THR A 34 0.77 7.61 6.26
CA THR A 34 -0.14 7.15 7.33
C THR A 34 0.58 6.85 8.66
N SER A 35 -0.15 6.95 9.78
CA SER A 35 0.36 6.87 11.15
C SER A 35 1.02 5.52 11.51
N VAL A 36 1.88 5.56 12.54
CA VAL A 36 2.79 4.49 13.03
C VAL A 36 2.12 3.11 13.17
N PHE A 37 0.83 3.06 13.52
CA PHE A 37 0.09 1.81 13.74
C PHE A 37 -0.26 1.06 12.44
N VAL A 38 -0.63 1.79 11.36
CA VAL A 38 -0.93 1.19 10.05
C VAL A 38 0.36 0.71 9.38
N ARG A 39 1.47 1.43 9.62
CA ARG A 39 2.81 1.03 9.17
C ARG A 39 3.22 -0.32 9.74
N ASP A 40 3.05 -0.55 11.04
CA ASP A 40 3.45 -1.80 11.68
C ASP A 40 2.61 -2.99 11.18
N ALA A 41 1.30 -2.79 10.95
CA ALA A 41 0.43 -3.82 10.37
C ALA A 41 0.79 -4.16 8.90
N VAL A 42 1.18 -3.16 8.10
CA VAL A 42 1.61 -3.37 6.69
C VAL A 42 3.00 -4.03 6.62
N LEU A 43 3.90 -3.71 7.54
CA LEU A 43 5.20 -4.39 7.68
C LEU A 43 5.04 -5.86 8.10
N GLU A 44 4.06 -6.16 8.95
CA GLU A 44 3.75 -7.52 9.35
C GLU A 44 3.11 -8.33 8.20
N ALA A 45 2.14 -7.74 7.47
CA ALA A 45 1.50 -8.38 6.32
C ALA A 45 2.48 -8.62 5.15
N SER A 46 3.36 -7.67 4.86
CA SER A 46 4.43 -7.84 3.87
C SER A 46 5.47 -8.88 4.32
N GLY A 47 5.79 -8.92 5.62
CA GLY A 47 6.63 -9.96 6.21
C GLY A 47 6.04 -11.36 6.11
N LEU A 48 4.71 -11.51 6.17
CA LEU A 48 4.02 -12.79 5.94
C LEU A 48 4.00 -13.16 4.45
N ALA A 49 3.77 -12.20 3.55
CA ALA A 49 3.81 -12.43 2.10
C ALA A 49 5.21 -12.87 1.61
N VAL A 50 6.27 -12.26 2.13
CA VAL A 50 7.67 -12.66 1.84
C VAL A 50 7.97 -14.05 2.39
N ARG A 51 7.46 -14.40 3.59
CA ARG A 51 7.62 -15.74 4.17
C ARG A 51 6.86 -16.82 3.38
N CYS A 52 5.66 -16.52 2.89
CA CYS A 52 4.92 -17.41 2.00
C CYS A 52 5.64 -17.56 0.65
N GLY A 53 6.18 -16.48 0.08
CA GLY A 53 7.00 -16.53 -1.13
C GLY A 53 8.32 -17.31 -0.96
N ALA A 54 8.96 -17.20 0.21
CA ALA A 54 10.16 -17.94 0.53
C ALA A 54 9.87 -19.45 0.67
N LYS A 55 8.80 -19.82 1.38
CA LYS A 55 8.37 -21.22 1.52
C LYS A 55 7.99 -21.85 0.18
N THR A 56 7.35 -21.12 -0.74
CA THR A 56 7.06 -21.66 -2.08
C THR A 56 8.32 -21.87 -2.92
N SER A 57 9.33 -21.01 -2.76
CA SER A 57 10.63 -21.19 -3.44
C SER A 57 11.47 -22.34 -2.86
N GLU A 58 11.36 -22.58 -1.54
CA GLU A 58 12.04 -23.68 -0.85
C GLU A 58 11.45 -25.03 -1.27
N VAL A 59 10.12 -25.17 -1.24
CA VAL A 59 9.42 -26.37 -1.73
C VAL A 59 9.71 -26.65 -3.22
N TRP A 60 9.91 -25.60 -4.01
CA TRP A 60 10.28 -25.72 -5.42
C TRP A 60 11.71 -26.25 -5.61
N GLU A 61 12.68 -25.75 -4.85
CA GLU A 61 14.06 -26.24 -4.93
C GLU A 61 14.19 -27.65 -4.32
N ASP A 62 13.45 -27.98 -3.26
CA ASP A 62 13.38 -29.34 -2.70
C ASP A 62 12.80 -30.33 -3.71
N GLY A 63 11.70 -29.98 -4.39
CA GLY A 63 11.12 -30.80 -5.45
C GLY A 63 12.09 -31.05 -6.61
N LYS A 64 12.89 -30.03 -6.97
CA LYS A 64 13.93 -30.13 -8.01
C LYS A 64 15.12 -30.98 -7.57
N GLN A 65 15.51 -30.92 -6.30
CA GLN A 65 16.55 -31.80 -5.74
C GLN A 65 16.07 -33.26 -5.68
N PHE A 66 14.82 -33.49 -5.27
CA PHE A 66 14.20 -34.82 -5.28
C PHE A 66 14.14 -35.41 -6.70
N ALA A 67 13.75 -34.61 -7.69
CA ALA A 67 13.74 -35.02 -9.09
C ALA A 67 15.14 -35.39 -9.61
N LYS A 68 16.17 -34.60 -9.27
CA LYS A 68 17.57 -34.90 -9.62
C LYS A 68 18.09 -36.20 -8.97
N ASN A 69 17.70 -36.47 -7.74
CA ASN A 69 18.11 -37.68 -7.03
C ASN A 69 17.45 -38.94 -7.60
N LEU A 70 16.17 -38.87 -7.95
CA LEU A 70 15.47 -39.93 -8.68
C LEU A 70 16.10 -40.18 -10.04
N ASP A 71 16.43 -39.12 -10.78
CA ASP A 71 17.13 -39.21 -12.06
C ASP A 71 18.46 -39.96 -11.92
N ALA A 72 19.31 -39.57 -10.96
CA ALA A 72 20.60 -40.21 -10.75
C ALA A 72 20.48 -41.72 -10.44
N GLN A 73 19.47 -42.10 -9.65
CA GLN A 73 19.20 -43.50 -9.32
C GLN A 73 18.70 -44.29 -10.55
N LEU A 74 17.84 -43.69 -11.37
CA LEU A 74 17.36 -44.30 -12.62
C LEU A 74 18.49 -44.46 -13.63
N PHE A 75 19.36 -43.46 -13.80
CA PHE A 75 20.53 -43.56 -14.69
C PHE A 75 21.54 -44.62 -14.23
N ALA A 76 21.75 -44.77 -12.91
CA ALA A 76 22.59 -45.84 -12.39
C ALA A 76 22.03 -47.22 -12.76
N LYS A 77 20.72 -47.43 -12.56
CA LYS A 77 20.03 -48.68 -12.93
C LYS A 77 19.99 -48.92 -14.44
N LEU A 78 19.89 -47.86 -15.23
CA LEU A 78 19.93 -47.92 -16.68
C LEU A 78 21.32 -48.32 -17.19
N LYS A 79 22.38 -47.77 -16.58
CA LYS A 79 23.78 -48.10 -16.89
C LYS A 79 24.11 -49.55 -16.52
N ASP A 80 23.58 -50.04 -15.40
CA ASP A 80 23.66 -51.45 -15.02
C ASP A 80 22.97 -52.33 -16.07
N GLY A 81 21.80 -51.92 -16.58
CA GLY A 81 21.09 -52.62 -17.65
C GLY A 81 21.84 -52.64 -18.99
N VAL A 82 22.53 -51.55 -19.35
CA VAL A 82 23.38 -51.49 -20.55
C VAL A 82 24.59 -52.42 -20.44
N ASN A 83 25.21 -52.50 -19.26
CA ASN A 83 26.30 -53.44 -19.01
C ASN A 83 25.85 -54.91 -19.13
N VAL A 84 24.62 -55.23 -18.70
CA VAL A 84 24.01 -56.57 -18.86
C VAL A 84 23.61 -56.86 -20.31
N ALA A 85 23.21 -55.84 -21.07
CA ALA A 85 22.87 -55.96 -22.49
C ALA A 85 24.11 -56.11 -23.40
N LEU A 86 25.23 -55.50 -23.04
CA LEU A 86 26.53 -55.68 -23.72
C LEU A 86 27.03 -57.14 -23.68
N SER A 87 26.64 -57.90 -22.66
CA SER A 87 26.90 -59.34 -22.56
C SER A 87 26.04 -60.22 -23.49
N ASN A 88 24.98 -59.69 -24.12
CA ASN A 88 24.07 -60.42 -25.02
C ASN A 88 23.80 -59.61 -26.31
N PRO A 89 24.65 -59.73 -27.35
CA PRO A 89 24.68 -58.77 -28.47
C PRO A 89 23.47 -58.79 -29.43
N ASN A 90 22.70 -59.89 -29.51
CA ASN A 90 21.76 -60.09 -30.62
C ASN A 90 20.32 -59.58 -30.35
N GLU A 91 19.93 -59.36 -29.09
CA GLU A 91 18.58 -58.88 -28.72
C GLU A 91 18.55 -57.41 -28.25
N SER A 92 19.72 -56.77 -28.18
CA SER A 92 19.94 -55.57 -27.38
C SER A 92 19.84 -54.23 -28.14
N PHE A 93 19.65 -54.24 -29.45
CA PHE A 93 19.70 -52.99 -30.25
C PHE A 93 18.47 -52.09 -30.02
N ALA A 94 17.27 -52.68 -29.97
CA ALA A 94 16.03 -51.96 -29.70
C ALA A 94 15.94 -51.48 -28.24
N ALA A 95 16.38 -52.32 -27.29
CA ALA A 95 16.48 -51.96 -25.88
C ALA A 95 17.51 -50.84 -25.66
N GLY A 96 18.67 -50.92 -26.33
CA GLY A 96 19.71 -49.88 -26.28
C GLY A 96 19.23 -48.53 -26.82
N ALA A 97 18.48 -48.52 -27.94
CA ALA A 97 17.90 -47.29 -28.48
C ALA A 97 16.87 -46.65 -27.54
N ALA A 98 16.00 -47.44 -26.90
CA ALA A 98 15.03 -46.95 -25.92
C ALA A 98 15.70 -46.38 -24.67
N VAL A 99 16.77 -47.02 -24.21
CA VAL A 99 17.62 -46.58 -23.09
C VAL A 99 18.29 -45.24 -23.39
N ILE A 100 18.87 -45.07 -24.59
CA ILE A 100 19.49 -43.81 -25.00
C ILE A 100 18.44 -42.69 -25.06
N LEU A 101 17.24 -42.97 -25.59
CA LEU A 101 16.19 -41.97 -25.75
C LEU A 101 15.55 -41.56 -24.41
N LEU A 102 15.48 -42.46 -23.42
CA LEU A 102 15.09 -42.14 -22.03
C LEU A 102 16.23 -41.45 -21.25
N GLY A 103 17.48 -41.71 -21.65
CA GLY A 103 18.68 -41.13 -21.06
C GLY A 103 19.00 -39.70 -21.51
N PHE A 104 18.27 -39.12 -22.45
CA PHE A 104 18.43 -37.70 -22.80
C PHE A 104 17.47 -36.82 -21.96
N PRO A 105 17.96 -35.76 -21.29
CA PRO A 105 17.14 -34.97 -20.37
C PRO A 105 16.02 -34.16 -21.06
N GLY A 106 16.07 -33.97 -22.38
CA GLY A 106 15.06 -33.24 -23.16
C GLY A 106 13.90 -34.10 -23.65
N SER A 107 14.16 -35.33 -24.11
CA SER A 107 13.15 -36.26 -24.63
C SER A 107 12.17 -36.72 -23.56
N ARG A 108 12.64 -36.93 -22.32
CA ARG A 108 11.79 -37.29 -21.17
C ARG A 108 10.74 -36.24 -20.82
N SER A 109 11.11 -34.96 -20.83
CA SER A 109 10.19 -33.85 -20.50
C SER A 109 9.19 -33.64 -21.63
N PHE A 110 9.65 -33.82 -22.88
CA PHE A 110 8.79 -33.80 -24.05
C PHE A 110 7.75 -34.93 -24.01
N LEU A 111 8.17 -36.17 -23.70
CA LEU A 111 7.28 -37.33 -23.60
C LEU A 111 6.33 -37.20 -22.40
N TYR A 112 6.82 -36.80 -21.23
CA TYR A 112 5.98 -36.57 -20.05
C TYR A 112 4.92 -35.51 -20.33
N ASN A 113 5.32 -34.37 -20.90
CA ASN A 113 4.37 -33.31 -21.24
C ASN A 113 3.44 -33.71 -22.39
N ALA A 114 3.88 -34.47 -23.39
CA ALA A 114 3.04 -34.91 -24.50
C ALA A 114 2.00 -35.95 -24.04
N ILE A 115 2.40 -36.89 -23.20
CA ILE A 115 1.56 -37.98 -22.69
C ILE A 115 0.57 -37.44 -21.64
N PHE A 116 1.04 -36.73 -20.62
CA PHE A 116 0.17 -36.20 -19.56
C PHE A 116 -0.75 -35.07 -20.03
N ARG A 117 -0.35 -34.29 -21.05
CA ARG A 117 -1.24 -33.29 -21.66
C ARG A 117 -2.40 -33.93 -22.42
N ARG A 118 -2.23 -35.14 -22.95
CA ARG A 118 -3.29 -35.88 -23.65
C ARG A 118 -4.24 -36.61 -22.70
N PHE A 119 -3.78 -36.91 -21.48
CA PHE A 119 -4.63 -37.44 -20.40
C PHE A 119 -5.38 -36.38 -19.58
N ARG A 120 -5.10 -35.09 -19.80
CA ARG A 120 -5.98 -34.01 -19.29
C ARG A 120 -7.25 -34.01 -20.13
N SER A 121 -8.31 -34.61 -19.60
CA SER A 121 -9.66 -34.50 -20.17
C SER A 121 -10.03 -33.03 -20.39
N GLU A 122 -10.58 -32.72 -21.57
CA GLU A 122 -11.07 -31.37 -21.91
C GLU A 122 -12.07 -30.85 -20.85
N GLU A 123 -12.85 -31.76 -20.27
CA GLU A 123 -13.79 -31.44 -19.19
C GLU A 123 -13.07 -30.99 -17.91
N SER A 124 -11.89 -31.50 -17.61
CA SER A 124 -11.12 -31.08 -16.43
C SER A 124 -10.58 -29.65 -16.57
N ILE A 125 -10.16 -29.28 -17.78
CA ILE A 125 -9.71 -27.91 -18.09
C ILE A 125 -10.91 -26.98 -18.06
N PHE A 126 -12.02 -27.37 -18.69
CA PHE A 126 -13.26 -26.59 -18.70
C PHE A 126 -13.82 -26.36 -17.29
N ARG A 127 -13.92 -27.41 -16.46
CA ARG A 127 -14.36 -27.30 -15.06
C ARG A 127 -13.42 -26.42 -14.24
N SER A 128 -12.12 -26.48 -14.48
CA SER A 128 -11.16 -25.59 -13.80
C SER A 128 -11.30 -24.13 -14.24
N GLY A 129 -11.60 -23.90 -15.52
CA GLY A 129 -11.88 -22.57 -16.07
C GLY A 129 -13.18 -21.99 -15.51
N GLN A 130 -14.24 -22.80 -15.43
CA GLN A 130 -15.53 -22.40 -14.86
C GLN A 130 -15.39 -22.01 -13.39
N ARG A 131 -14.72 -22.82 -12.57
CA ARG A 131 -14.44 -22.47 -11.16
C ARG A 131 -13.67 -21.17 -11.01
N ARG A 132 -12.71 -20.91 -11.90
CA ARG A 132 -11.97 -19.64 -11.90
C ARG A 132 -12.87 -18.47 -12.29
N ALA A 133 -13.70 -18.62 -13.31
CA ALA A 133 -14.65 -17.60 -13.72
C ALA A 133 -15.65 -17.28 -12.59
N ASP A 134 -16.16 -18.29 -11.90
CA ASP A 134 -17.07 -18.10 -10.77
C ASP A 134 -16.37 -17.43 -9.58
N SER A 135 -15.11 -17.79 -9.30
CA SER A 135 -14.31 -17.11 -8.26
C SER A 135 -14.03 -15.64 -8.59
N ILE A 136 -13.81 -15.32 -9.87
CA ILE A 136 -13.59 -13.94 -10.33
C ILE A 136 -14.90 -13.14 -10.20
N LYS A 137 -16.04 -13.73 -10.55
CA LYS A 137 -17.34 -13.09 -10.39
C LYS A 137 -17.64 -12.78 -8.92
N ALA A 138 -17.42 -13.74 -8.02
CA ALA A 138 -17.61 -13.52 -6.58
C ALA A 138 -16.69 -12.42 -6.03
N ALA A 139 -15.42 -12.39 -6.47
CA ALA A 139 -14.49 -11.33 -6.10
C ALA A 139 -14.95 -9.95 -6.63
N LEU A 140 -15.51 -9.89 -7.84
CA LEU A 140 -16.02 -8.65 -8.41
C LEU A 140 -17.25 -8.13 -7.65
N GLU A 141 -18.17 -9.00 -7.27
CA GLU A 141 -19.36 -8.64 -6.47
C GLU A 141 -18.95 -8.11 -5.08
N THR A 142 -17.96 -8.76 -4.45
CA THR A 142 -17.41 -8.30 -3.16
C THR A 142 -16.74 -6.94 -3.31
N ALA A 143 -15.90 -6.76 -4.34
CA ALA A 143 -15.23 -5.49 -4.60
C ALA A 143 -16.23 -4.36 -4.94
N ALA A 144 -17.32 -4.66 -5.65
CA ALA A 144 -18.37 -3.68 -5.93
C ALA A 144 -19.10 -3.25 -4.65
N GLY A 145 -19.38 -4.20 -3.74
CA GLY A 145 -19.97 -3.91 -2.43
C GLY A 145 -19.06 -3.06 -1.55
N GLU A 146 -17.77 -3.40 -1.48
CA GLU A 146 -16.77 -2.62 -0.74
C GLU A 146 -16.58 -1.22 -1.33
N ALA A 147 -16.54 -1.09 -2.66
CA ALA A 147 -16.45 0.20 -3.33
C ALA A 147 -17.66 1.09 -3.02
N ALA A 148 -18.88 0.53 -2.99
CA ALA A 148 -20.08 1.26 -2.60
C ALA A 148 -20.01 1.72 -1.15
N GLY A 149 -19.59 0.86 -0.21
CA GLY A 149 -19.39 1.20 1.19
C GLY A 149 -18.38 2.35 1.38
N LEU A 150 -17.21 2.24 0.74
CA LEU A 150 -16.17 3.27 0.79
C LEU A 150 -16.64 4.59 0.16
N SER A 151 -17.46 4.54 -0.90
CA SER A 151 -18.01 5.74 -1.52
C SER A 151 -18.97 6.48 -0.58
N GLN A 152 -19.77 5.75 0.20
CA GLN A 152 -20.68 6.32 1.18
C GLN A 152 -19.91 6.91 2.36
N GLU A 153 -18.91 6.19 2.88
CA GLU A 153 -18.05 6.69 3.95
C GLU A 153 -17.31 7.97 3.52
N LYS A 154 -16.77 8.00 2.30
CA LYS A 154 -16.18 9.20 1.71
C LYS A 154 -17.17 10.37 1.65
N ALA A 155 -18.41 10.12 1.22
CA ALA A 155 -19.43 11.16 1.15
C ALA A 155 -19.75 11.75 2.53
N THR A 156 -19.86 10.89 3.55
CA THR A 156 -20.06 11.31 4.95
C THR A 156 -18.86 12.12 5.48
N ALA A 157 -17.63 11.66 5.22
CA ALA A 157 -16.42 12.36 5.64
C ALA A 157 -16.30 13.75 4.97
N LEU A 158 -16.60 13.85 3.68
CA LEU A 158 -16.62 15.14 2.97
C LEU A 158 -17.65 16.11 3.55
N GLN A 159 -18.82 15.61 3.94
CA GLN A 159 -19.84 16.43 4.59
C GLN A 159 -19.36 16.96 5.94
N GLN A 160 -18.73 16.12 6.76
CA GLN A 160 -18.16 16.54 8.04
C GLN A 160 -17.05 17.59 7.88
N VAL A 161 -16.21 17.48 6.85
CA VAL A 161 -15.19 18.50 6.53
C VAL A 161 -15.84 19.83 6.14
N LYS A 162 -16.89 19.82 5.32
CA LYS A 162 -17.63 21.04 4.95
C LYS A 162 -18.22 21.72 6.19
N ASP A 163 -18.85 20.94 7.07
CA ASP A 163 -19.45 21.45 8.30
C ASP A 163 -18.37 21.99 9.26
N GLY A 164 -17.23 21.30 9.37
CA GLY A 164 -16.07 21.75 10.13
C GLY A 164 -15.51 23.08 9.61
N MET A 165 -15.36 23.21 8.29
CA MET A 165 -14.91 24.45 7.65
C MET A 165 -15.89 25.61 7.86
N ALA A 166 -17.21 25.35 7.83
CA ALA A 166 -18.22 26.36 8.13
C ALA A 166 -18.10 26.87 9.58
N LYS A 167 -17.89 25.96 10.55
CA LYS A 167 -17.65 26.32 11.95
C LYS A 167 -16.37 27.15 12.12
N LEU A 168 -15.28 26.79 11.43
CA LEU A 168 -14.04 27.56 11.46
C LEU A 168 -14.21 28.98 10.91
N ARG A 169 -14.94 29.13 9.79
CA ARG A 169 -15.27 30.46 9.22
C ARG A 169 -16.13 31.30 10.16
N SER A 170 -17.10 30.68 10.83
CA SER A 170 -17.91 31.39 11.83
C SER A 170 -17.05 31.84 13.02
N ALA A 171 -16.17 30.98 13.52
CA ALA A 171 -15.25 31.30 14.61
C ALA A 171 -14.27 32.41 14.23
N SER A 172 -13.70 32.40 13.01
CA SER A 172 -12.83 33.47 12.54
C SER A 172 -13.56 34.81 12.41
N GLY A 173 -14.81 34.80 11.93
CA GLY A 173 -15.65 36.00 11.89
C GLY A 173 -15.91 36.58 13.28
N ARG A 174 -16.19 35.72 14.28
CA ARG A 174 -16.37 36.14 15.67
C ARG A 174 -15.08 36.71 16.28
N LEU A 175 -13.93 36.09 16.01
CA LEU A 175 -12.64 36.60 16.48
C LEU A 175 -12.29 37.95 15.85
N GLN A 176 -12.59 38.14 14.56
CA GLN A 176 -12.40 39.42 13.90
C GLN A 176 -13.27 40.52 14.51
N ALA A 177 -14.55 40.23 14.77
CA ALA A 177 -15.47 41.15 15.44
C ALA A 177 -15.03 41.46 16.88
N LEU A 178 -14.54 40.46 17.62
CA LEU A 178 -13.99 40.68 18.97
C LEU A 178 -12.70 41.52 18.91
N GLY A 179 -11.86 41.30 17.91
CA GLY A 179 -10.66 42.10 17.69
C GLY A 179 -10.98 43.57 17.42
N SER A 180 -12.03 43.86 16.65
CA SER A 180 -12.46 45.25 16.38
C SER A 180 -13.07 45.92 17.61
N THR A 181 -13.87 45.21 18.43
CA THR A 181 -14.43 45.77 19.67
C THR A 181 -13.34 46.05 20.70
N VAL A 182 -12.37 45.14 20.88
CA VAL A 182 -11.21 45.38 21.77
C VAL A 182 -10.36 46.55 21.26
N SER A 183 -10.20 46.69 19.95
CA SER A 183 -9.47 47.81 19.36
C SER A 183 -10.19 49.15 19.56
N ALA A 184 -11.53 49.16 19.55
CA ALA A 184 -12.32 50.35 19.86
C ALA A 184 -12.18 50.72 21.34
N ALA A 185 -12.30 49.76 22.25
CA ALA A 185 -12.09 49.98 23.69
C ALA A 185 -10.68 50.48 24.03
N GLU A 186 -9.65 49.99 23.31
CA GLU A 186 -8.27 50.48 23.47
C GLU A 186 -8.13 51.96 23.05
N ARG A 187 -8.86 52.39 22.02
CA ARG A 187 -8.90 53.80 21.57
C ARG A 187 -9.62 54.68 22.57
N GLU A 188 -10.78 54.25 23.07
CA GLU A 188 -11.52 54.97 24.12
C GLU A 188 -10.67 55.12 25.40
N ALA A 189 -9.94 54.07 25.79
CA ALA A 189 -9.04 54.14 26.95
C ALA A 189 -7.89 55.13 26.71
N GLU A 190 -7.34 55.20 25.50
CA GLU A 190 -6.30 56.18 25.13
C GLU A 190 -6.85 57.62 25.15
N GLU A 191 -8.06 57.83 24.61
CA GLU A 191 -8.74 59.13 24.65
C GLU A 191 -8.98 59.57 26.10
N LEU A 192 -9.46 58.68 26.97
CA LEU A 192 -9.64 58.95 28.39
C LEU A 192 -8.32 59.33 29.10
N ILE A 193 -7.21 58.64 28.79
CA ILE A 193 -5.89 59.02 29.31
C ILE A 193 -5.48 60.43 28.86
N GLN A 194 -5.79 60.81 27.62
CA GLN A 194 -5.49 62.14 27.08
C GLN A 194 -6.38 63.23 27.69
N GLU A 195 -7.66 62.95 27.94
CA GLU A 195 -8.56 63.86 28.65
C GLU A 195 -8.12 64.07 30.09
N LEU A 196 -7.87 62.97 30.80
CA LEU A 196 -7.35 63.03 32.17
C LEU A 196 -6.03 63.77 32.22
N ARG A 197 -5.21 63.74 31.14
CA ARG A 197 -3.93 64.49 31.02
C ARG A 197 -4.09 65.98 31.30
N ARG A 198 -5.25 66.55 31.00
CA ARG A 198 -5.56 67.98 31.17
C ARG A 198 -5.85 68.37 32.62
N LEU A 199 -6.18 67.39 33.48
CA LEU A 199 -6.51 67.60 34.90
C LEU A 199 -5.29 67.29 35.77
N SER A 200 -4.78 68.24 36.56
CA SER A 200 -3.56 68.06 37.38
C SER A 200 -3.82 67.55 38.83
N GLY A 201 -4.96 66.93 39.10
CA GLY A 201 -5.32 66.46 40.45
C GLY A 201 -4.72 65.10 40.82
N PRO A 202 -4.50 64.82 42.13
CA PRO A 202 -3.99 63.52 42.60
C PRO A 202 -4.93 62.35 42.25
N ASP A 203 -6.25 62.56 42.27
CA ASP A 203 -7.22 61.54 41.87
C ASP A 203 -7.21 61.28 40.36
N ALA A 204 -6.99 62.33 39.55
CA ALA A 204 -6.81 62.18 38.11
C ALA A 204 -5.53 61.38 37.78
N LEU A 205 -4.45 61.53 38.56
CA LEU A 205 -3.25 60.72 38.40
C LEU A 205 -3.50 59.24 38.71
N ARG A 206 -4.24 58.93 39.78
CA ARG A 206 -4.62 57.54 40.12
C ARG A 206 -5.44 56.90 39.00
N LEU A 207 -6.47 57.61 38.53
CA LEU A 207 -7.33 57.11 37.46
C LEU A 207 -6.56 56.90 36.14
N ARG A 208 -5.59 57.77 35.81
CA ARG A 208 -4.72 57.56 34.64
C ARG A 208 -3.90 56.27 34.74
N MET A 209 -3.36 55.96 35.92
CA MET A 209 -2.59 54.73 36.11
C MET A 209 -3.47 53.51 35.92
N GLU A 210 -4.66 53.51 36.51
CA GLU A 210 -5.64 52.43 36.36
C GLU A 210 -6.08 52.24 34.89
N VAL A 211 -6.44 53.31 34.19
CA VAL A 211 -6.81 53.24 32.76
C VAL A 211 -5.62 52.81 31.89
N ALA A 212 -4.39 53.22 32.22
CA ALA A 212 -3.19 52.78 31.51
C ALA A 212 -2.93 51.27 31.70
N GLU A 213 -3.16 50.74 32.90
CA GLU A 213 -3.10 49.29 33.16
C GLU A 213 -4.19 48.54 32.39
N PHE A 214 -5.43 49.03 32.39
CA PHE A 214 -6.53 48.48 31.58
C PHE A 214 -6.18 48.45 30.09
N LYS A 215 -5.65 49.56 29.55
CA LYS A 215 -5.20 49.64 28.16
C LYS A 215 -4.09 48.62 27.85
N ALA A 216 -3.11 48.48 28.74
CA ALA A 216 -2.05 47.47 28.58
C ALA A 216 -2.61 46.05 28.59
N GLY A 217 -3.65 45.78 29.40
CA GLY A 217 -4.42 44.54 29.40
C GLY A 217 -5.13 44.27 28.08
N LEU A 218 -5.88 45.26 27.57
CA LEU A 218 -6.56 45.18 26.26
C LEU A 218 -5.56 44.95 25.11
N GLY A 219 -4.41 45.63 25.11
CA GLY A 219 -3.36 45.43 24.11
C GLY A 219 -2.72 44.03 24.16
N LYS A 220 -2.68 43.36 25.32
CA LYS A 220 -2.29 41.95 25.42
C LYS A 220 -3.37 41.04 24.84
N GLN A 221 -4.64 41.27 25.18
CA GLN A 221 -5.77 40.50 24.64
C GLN A 221 -5.88 40.62 23.12
N ARG A 222 -5.73 41.83 22.57
CA ARG A 222 -5.75 42.09 21.13
C ARG A 222 -4.71 41.26 20.38
N ARG A 223 -3.47 41.24 20.86
CA ARG A 223 -2.38 40.44 20.27
C ARG A 223 -2.66 38.94 20.35
N GLY A 224 -3.30 38.47 21.43
CA GLY A 224 -3.78 37.10 21.55
C GLY A 224 -4.81 36.76 20.47
N ILE A 225 -5.86 37.58 20.35
CA ILE A 225 -6.94 37.42 19.36
C ILE A 225 -6.39 37.44 17.93
N GLU A 226 -5.48 38.37 17.63
CA GLU A 226 -4.86 38.50 16.31
C GLU A 226 -4.01 37.29 15.94
N LYS A 227 -3.28 36.72 16.92
CA LYS A 227 -2.53 35.48 16.73
C LYS A 227 -3.46 34.30 16.43
N ASP A 228 -4.55 34.17 17.20
CA ASP A 228 -5.53 33.10 17.02
C ASP A 228 -6.28 33.22 15.68
N TYR A 229 -6.65 34.44 15.29
CA TYR A 229 -7.23 34.74 13.99
C TYR A 229 -6.29 34.37 12.84
N ASN A 230 -5.02 34.78 12.90
CA ASN A 230 -4.01 34.45 11.89
C ASN A 230 -3.74 32.94 11.81
N HIS A 231 -3.75 32.25 12.95
CA HIS A 231 -3.62 30.80 12.99
C HIS A 231 -4.81 30.09 12.31
N LEU A 232 -6.04 30.58 12.53
CA LEU A 232 -7.23 30.05 11.86
C LEU A 232 -7.24 30.32 10.36
N LEU A 233 -6.84 31.51 9.91
CA LEU A 233 -6.75 31.84 8.48
C LEU A 233 -5.78 30.91 7.74
N ARG A 234 -4.61 30.63 8.34
CA ARG A 234 -3.63 29.70 7.75
C ARG A 234 -4.19 28.28 7.62
N ARG A 235 -5.00 27.83 8.59
CA ARG A 235 -5.63 26.51 8.54
C ARG A 235 -6.85 26.45 7.62
N ALA A 236 -7.50 27.56 7.32
CA ALA A 236 -8.65 27.62 6.42
C ALA A 236 -8.27 27.75 4.93
N MET A 237 -7.02 28.16 4.62
CA MET A 237 -6.50 28.26 3.25
C MET A 237 -5.81 27.00 2.72
N VAL A 238 -5.48 26.03 3.59
CA VAL A 238 -4.93 24.72 3.22
C VAL A 238 -6.07 23.71 3.11
#